data_AF-A0A2U1KVQ1-F1
#
_entry.id   AF-A0A2U1KVQ1-F1
#
_cell.length_a   1.000
_cell.length_b   1.000
_cell.length_c   1.000
_cell.angle_alpha   90.00
_cell.angle_beta   90.00
_cell.angle_gamma   90.00
#
_symmetry.space_group_name_H-M   'P 1'
#
loop_
_entity.id
_entity.type
_entity.pdbx_description
1 polymer ?
#
loop_
_entity_poly.entity_id
_entity_poly.type
_entity_poly.pdbx_seq_one_letter_code
_entity_poly.pdbx_strand_id
1 'polypeptide(L)'
;MVFSIKEVCFPGFKNLRQVEGSSPANMSPKFPRCLEILNQIGDRRIEKVLEAVFSREKNAYLYDEKEYNQRIEELKVRIEHRHEIYKELKKHGIDSVFDECLLELKAAEKVDFEEMGWLIRRSYAASLHAADKERIVKKLRKF
;
A
#
# COMPACT_ATOMS: atom_id res chain seq x y z
N MET A 1 10.01 -28.68 18.26
CA MET A 1 8.68 -28.16 18.66
C MET A 1 7.91 -27.86 17.39
N VAL A 2 6.84 -28.60 17.10
CA VAL A 2 5.99 -28.39 15.92
C VAL A 2 4.82 -27.52 16.38
N PHE A 3 4.81 -26.24 16.00
CA PHE A 3 3.63 -25.40 16.21
C PHE A 3 2.57 -25.79 15.17
N SER A 4 1.40 -26.21 15.63
CA SER A 4 0.27 -26.49 14.75
C SER A 4 -0.28 -25.17 14.20
N ILE A 5 -0.63 -25.14 12.91
CA ILE A 5 -1.17 -23.99 12.14
C ILE A 5 -2.25 -23.20 12.89
N LYS A 6 -2.98 -23.86 13.81
CA LYS A 6 -4.04 -23.28 14.63
C LYS A 6 -3.57 -22.22 15.64
N GLU A 7 -2.32 -22.29 16.12
CA GLU A 7 -1.84 -21.40 17.19
C GLU A 7 -1.26 -20.07 16.68
N VAL A 8 -0.75 -20.05 15.45
CA VAL A 8 -0.05 -18.87 14.89
C VAL A 8 -1.03 -17.87 14.27
N CYS A 9 -2.13 -18.33 13.67
CA CYS A 9 -3.09 -17.45 12.99
C CYS A 9 -4.27 -16.98 13.87
N PHE A 10 -4.52 -17.59 15.04
CA PHE A 10 -5.71 -17.32 15.85
C PHE A 10 -5.39 -17.35 17.35
N PRO A 11 -5.06 -16.20 17.99
CA PRO A 11 -4.64 -16.17 19.39
C PRO A 11 -5.73 -16.55 20.42
N GLY A 12 -6.93 -16.98 19.99
CA GLY A 12 -8.04 -17.41 20.85
C GLY A 12 -8.45 -18.89 20.73
N PHE A 13 -7.76 -19.72 19.93
CA PHE A 13 -8.23 -21.08 19.62
C PHE A 13 -8.02 -22.13 20.73
N LYS A 14 -7.38 -21.77 21.85
CA LYS A 14 -7.00 -22.73 22.92
C LYS A 14 -8.19 -23.33 23.69
N ASN A 15 -9.40 -22.79 23.57
CA ASN A 15 -10.55 -23.17 24.42
C ASN A 15 -11.63 -24.05 23.75
N LEU A 16 -11.36 -24.68 22.61
CA LEU A 16 -12.36 -25.55 21.93
C LEU A 16 -12.18 -27.05 22.21
N ARG A 17 -11.53 -27.40 23.33
CA ARG A 17 -11.37 -28.80 23.73
C ARG A 17 -11.98 -29.08 25.10
N GLN A 18 -13.21 -28.61 25.31
CA GLN A 18 -14.08 -29.08 26.41
C GLN A 18 -15.53 -28.65 26.11
N VAL A 19 -16.21 -29.38 25.24
CA VAL A 19 -17.67 -29.60 25.34
C VAL A 19 -17.92 -31.00 24.77
N GLU A 20 -17.87 -32.01 25.65
CA GLU A 20 -18.52 -33.29 25.37
C GLU A 20 -20.03 -33.09 25.47
N GLY A 21 -20.78 -33.66 24.51
CA GLY A 21 -22.22 -33.89 24.61
C GLY A 21 -23.14 -32.72 24.22
N SER A 22 -23.63 -32.72 22.97
CA SER A 22 -25.05 -32.50 22.61
C SER A 22 -25.24 -32.24 21.09
N SER A 23 -26.17 -33.01 20.50
CA SER A 23 -27.00 -32.82 19.28
C SER A 23 -26.49 -32.06 18.03
N PRO A 24 -26.77 -32.54 16.79
CA PRO A 24 -26.31 -31.91 15.56
C PRO A 24 -27.28 -30.79 15.13
N ALA A 25 -27.09 -29.57 15.65
CA ALA A 25 -27.75 -28.38 15.14
C ALA A 25 -26.71 -27.45 14.48
N ASN A 26 -26.66 -27.54 13.15
CA ASN A 26 -26.34 -26.46 12.21
C ASN A 26 -25.30 -25.42 12.67
N MET A 27 -24.04 -25.83 12.78
CA MET A 27 -22.93 -24.93 13.08
C MET A 27 -22.48 -24.23 11.80
N SER A 28 -23.14 -23.12 11.47
CA SER A 28 -22.53 -22.08 10.64
C SER A 28 -21.16 -21.74 11.26
N PRO A 29 -20.06 -21.83 10.52
CA PRO A 29 -18.76 -21.62 11.12
C PRO A 29 -18.60 -20.17 11.58
N LYS A 30 -18.16 -19.98 12.83
CA LYS A 30 -17.99 -18.67 13.46
C LYS A 30 -17.11 -17.67 12.69
N PHE A 31 -16.34 -18.14 11.69
CA PHE A 31 -15.48 -17.33 10.83
C PHE A 31 -15.40 -17.91 9.40
N PRO A 32 -16.38 -17.62 8.52
CA PRO A 32 -16.46 -18.21 7.19
C PRO A 32 -15.27 -17.82 6.30
N ARG A 33 -14.79 -16.57 6.38
CA ARG A 33 -13.59 -16.11 5.65
C ARG A 33 -12.32 -16.88 6.04
N CYS A 34 -12.20 -17.28 7.30
CA CYS A 34 -11.05 -18.04 7.78
C CYS A 34 -11.09 -19.49 7.28
N LEU A 35 -12.28 -20.07 7.15
CA LEU A 35 -12.49 -21.38 6.56
C LEU A 35 -12.31 -21.39 5.05
N GLU A 36 -12.68 -20.32 4.35
CA GLU A 36 -12.34 -20.15 2.94
C GLU A 36 -10.82 -20.12 2.74
N ILE A 37 -10.09 -19.40 3.59
CA ILE A 37 -8.63 -19.38 3.57
C ILE A 37 -8.07 -20.78 3.87
N LEU A 38 -8.55 -21.46 4.92
CA LEU A 38 -8.11 -22.81 5.31
C LEU A 38 -8.37 -23.85 4.19
N ASN A 39 -9.54 -23.78 3.53
CA ASN A 39 -9.93 -24.68 2.45
C ASN A 39 -9.20 -24.37 1.14
N GLN A 40 -8.81 -23.11 0.89
CA GLN A 40 -7.90 -22.74 -0.20
C GLN A 40 -6.46 -23.23 0.06
N ILE A 41 -6.09 -23.45 1.33
CA ILE A 41 -4.77 -23.92 1.73
C ILE A 41 -4.65 -25.45 1.57
N GLY A 42 -5.63 -26.26 2.00
CA GLY A 42 -5.49 -27.73 1.96
C GLY A 42 -4.24 -28.24 2.73
N ASP A 43 -3.64 -29.37 2.33
CA ASP A 43 -2.34 -29.88 2.86
C ASP A 43 -1.12 -29.13 2.28
N ARG A 44 -1.25 -27.81 2.04
CA ARG A 44 -0.14 -26.98 1.57
C ARG A 44 0.68 -26.53 2.77
N ARG A 45 1.97 -26.87 2.72
CA ARG A 45 2.99 -26.42 3.67
C ARG A 45 2.87 -24.91 3.89
N ILE A 46 2.88 -24.49 5.16
CA ILE A 46 2.60 -23.12 5.62
C ILE A 46 3.46 -22.07 4.90
N GLU A 47 4.65 -22.44 4.47
CA GLU A 47 5.58 -21.60 3.72
C GLU A 47 5.00 -21.14 2.37
N LYS A 48 4.25 -22.01 1.67
CA LYS A 48 3.60 -21.66 0.39
C LYS A 48 2.46 -20.65 0.58
N VAL A 49 1.76 -20.74 1.72
CA VAL A 49 0.69 -19.81 2.07
C VAL A 49 1.28 -18.44 2.38
N LEU A 50 2.30 -18.40 3.23
CA LEU A 50 3.02 -17.18 3.57
C LEU A 50 3.67 -16.54 2.34
N GLU A 51 4.22 -17.36 1.43
CA GLU A 51 4.79 -16.87 0.18
C GLU A 51 3.73 -16.15 -0.65
N ALA A 52 2.54 -16.73 -0.81
CA ALA A 52 1.47 -16.13 -1.58
C ALA A 52 0.97 -14.81 -0.95
N VAL A 53 0.86 -14.75 0.37
CA VAL A 53 0.45 -13.53 1.09
C VAL A 53 1.48 -12.41 0.90
N PHE A 54 2.76 -12.68 1.19
CA PHE A 54 3.81 -11.66 1.05
C PHE A 54 4.06 -11.27 -0.41
N SER A 55 3.86 -12.17 -1.36
CA SER A 55 3.93 -11.83 -2.78
C SER A 55 2.83 -10.87 -3.21
N ARG A 56 1.61 -11.03 -2.67
CA ARG A 56 0.49 -10.09 -2.92
C ARG A 56 0.78 -8.73 -2.31
N GLU A 57 1.25 -8.67 -1.06
CA GLU A 57 1.63 -7.41 -0.41
C GLU A 57 2.75 -6.70 -1.17
N LYS A 58 3.79 -7.43 -1.60
CA LYS A 58 4.86 -6.88 -2.44
C LYS A 58 4.29 -6.20 -3.69
N ASN A 59 3.40 -6.89 -4.40
CA ASN A 59 2.83 -6.38 -5.64
C ASN A 59 1.93 -5.16 -5.40
N ALA A 60 1.23 -5.09 -4.27
CA ALA A 60 0.48 -3.89 -3.87
C ALA A 60 1.42 -2.69 -3.69
N TYR A 61 2.53 -2.85 -2.98
CA TYR A 61 3.50 -1.77 -2.82
C TYR A 61 4.14 -1.33 -4.16
N LEU A 62 4.44 -2.27 -5.07
CA LEU A 62 4.94 -1.91 -6.40
C LEU A 62 3.90 -1.15 -7.24
N TYR A 63 2.61 -1.47 -7.06
CA TYR A 63 1.53 -0.74 -7.69
C TYR A 63 1.43 0.68 -7.13
N ASP A 64 1.44 0.84 -5.80
CA ASP A 64 1.43 2.15 -5.14
C ASP A 64 2.61 3.02 -5.57
N GLU A 65 3.83 2.46 -5.60
CA GLU A 65 5.05 3.14 -6.09
C GLU A 65 4.87 3.66 -7.51
N LYS A 66 4.32 2.82 -8.41
CA LYS A 66 4.04 3.21 -9.79
C LYS A 66 3.01 4.33 -9.87
N GLU A 67 1.95 4.26 -9.08
CA GLU A 67 0.90 5.29 -9.06
C GLU A 67 1.45 6.64 -8.56
N TYR A 68 2.24 6.62 -7.49
CA TYR A 68 2.90 7.82 -6.99
C TYR A 68 3.86 8.43 -8.03
N ASN A 69 4.64 7.60 -8.73
CA ASN A 69 5.55 8.06 -9.77
C ASN A 69 4.81 8.65 -10.96
N GLN A 70 3.69 8.04 -11.38
CA GLN A 70 2.83 8.61 -12.43
C GLN A 70 2.32 9.99 -12.03
N ARG A 71 1.84 10.13 -10.78
CA ARG A 71 1.36 11.41 -10.27
C ARG A 71 2.46 12.48 -10.19
N ILE A 72 3.69 12.09 -9.86
CA ILE A 72 4.86 13.00 -9.88
C ILE A 72 5.09 13.56 -11.29
N GLU A 73 4.98 12.74 -12.34
CA GLU A 73 5.16 13.23 -13.71
C GLU A 73 4.07 14.24 -14.12
N GLU A 74 2.81 14.00 -13.72
CA GLU A 74 1.74 14.98 -13.92
C GLU A 74 2.01 16.32 -13.22
N LEU A 75 2.55 16.27 -12.00
CA LEU A 75 2.93 17.48 -11.24
C LEU A 75 4.06 18.24 -11.90
N LYS A 76 5.06 17.55 -12.47
CA LYS A 76 6.17 18.21 -13.19
C LYS A 76 5.65 19.03 -14.36
N VAL A 77 4.76 18.46 -15.17
CA VAL A 77 4.12 19.17 -16.30
C VAL A 77 3.33 20.38 -15.80
N ARG A 78 2.58 20.23 -14.70
CA ARG A 78 1.79 21.31 -14.11
C ARG A 78 2.65 22.47 -13.59
N ILE A 79 3.77 22.15 -12.95
CA ILE A 79 4.76 23.13 -12.47
C ILE A 79 5.40 23.84 -13.67
N GLU A 80 5.81 23.10 -14.69
CA GLU A 80 6.42 23.66 -15.90
C GLU A 80 5.49 24.67 -16.59
N HIS A 81 4.22 24.30 -16.82
CA HIS A 81 3.22 25.20 -17.38
C HIS A 81 3.03 26.48 -16.55
N ARG A 82 2.95 26.38 -15.21
CA ARG A 82 2.85 27.57 -14.36
C ARG A 82 4.09 28.45 -14.43
N HIS A 83 5.25 27.83 -14.52
CA HIS A 83 6.51 28.54 -14.64
C HIS A 83 6.62 29.30 -15.97
N GLU A 84 6.06 28.77 -17.05
CA GLU A 84 5.92 29.47 -18.33
C GLU A 84 4.99 30.68 -18.23
N ILE A 85 3.80 30.50 -17.64
CA ILE A 85 2.85 31.61 -17.40
C ILE A 85 3.51 32.70 -16.55
N TYR A 86 4.22 32.32 -15.49
CA TYR A 86 4.96 33.25 -14.64
C TYR A 86 5.99 34.08 -15.44
N LYS A 87 6.73 33.44 -16.35
CA LYS A 87 7.70 34.13 -17.22
C LYS A 87 7.01 35.10 -18.18
N GLU A 88 5.85 34.75 -18.72
CA GLU A 88 5.08 35.61 -19.63
C GLU A 88 4.53 36.84 -18.91
N LEU A 89 3.86 36.64 -17.77
CA LEU A 89 3.33 37.74 -16.96
C LEU A 89 4.44 38.72 -16.54
N LYS A 90 5.62 38.21 -16.17
CA LYS A 90 6.75 39.06 -15.79
C LYS A 90 7.27 39.95 -16.93
N LYS A 91 7.02 39.61 -18.21
CA LYS A 91 7.42 40.43 -19.37
C LYS A 91 6.53 41.67 -19.55
N HIS A 92 5.32 41.67 -18.98
CA HIS A 92 4.33 42.72 -19.23
C HIS A 92 4.37 43.90 -18.24
N GLY A 93 5.36 43.93 -17.33
CA GLY A 93 5.59 45.06 -16.42
C GLY A 93 4.85 44.94 -15.08
N ILE A 94 4.97 45.97 -14.23
CA ILE A 94 4.40 46.02 -12.87
C ILE A 94 3.04 46.72 -12.96
N ASP A 95 1.98 45.95 -13.20
CA ASP A 95 0.60 46.36 -12.94
C ASP A 95 0.13 45.64 -11.67
N SER A 96 -0.58 46.35 -10.79
CA SER A 96 -1.10 45.78 -9.54
C SER A 96 -1.99 44.56 -9.74
N VAL A 97 -2.68 44.44 -10.88
CA VAL A 97 -3.50 43.27 -11.23
C VAL A 97 -2.59 42.06 -11.52
N PHE A 98 -1.45 42.27 -12.19
CA PHE A 98 -0.49 41.20 -12.43
C PHE A 98 0.18 40.75 -11.13
N ASP A 99 0.43 41.66 -10.18
CA ASP A 99 1.01 41.29 -8.88
C ASP A 99 0.12 40.31 -8.11
N GLU A 100 -1.20 40.51 -8.10
CA GLU A 100 -2.15 39.57 -7.48
C GLU A 100 -2.13 38.20 -8.17
N CYS A 101 -2.23 38.17 -9.50
CA CYS A 101 -2.13 36.92 -10.26
C CYS A 101 -0.80 36.17 -10.04
N LEU A 102 0.32 36.91 -9.94
CA LEU A 102 1.63 36.34 -9.68
C LEU A 102 1.73 35.73 -8.27
N LEU A 103 1.09 36.34 -7.27
CA LEU A 103 1.02 35.79 -5.92
C LEU A 103 0.21 34.50 -5.88
N GLU A 104 -0.94 34.46 -6.54
CA GLU A 104 -1.77 33.26 -6.64
C GLU A 104 -1.03 32.12 -7.36
N LEU A 105 -0.36 32.41 -8.49
CA LEU A 105 0.43 31.42 -9.22
C LEU A 105 1.56 30.83 -8.38
N LYS A 106 2.30 31.67 -7.63
CA LYS A 106 3.36 31.21 -6.72
C LYS A 106 2.81 30.37 -5.58
N ALA A 107 1.68 30.77 -4.99
CA ALA A 107 1.04 30.02 -3.93
C ALA A 107 0.62 28.63 -4.42
N ALA A 108 0.00 28.56 -5.60
CA ALA A 108 -0.36 27.30 -6.21
C ALA A 108 0.90 26.45 -6.49
N GLU A 109 1.94 27.02 -7.12
CA GLU A 109 3.19 26.29 -7.47
C GLU A 109 3.85 25.71 -6.21
N LYS A 110 3.84 26.45 -5.11
CA LYS A 110 4.31 25.94 -3.81
C LYS A 110 3.54 24.70 -3.35
N VAL A 111 2.21 24.69 -3.48
CA VAL A 111 1.38 23.52 -3.14
C VAL A 111 1.75 22.31 -4.01
N ASP A 112 2.04 22.51 -5.30
CA ASP A 112 2.50 21.42 -6.18
C ASP A 112 3.83 20.84 -5.73
N PHE A 113 4.78 21.69 -5.33
CA PHE A 113 6.07 21.22 -4.79
C PHE A 113 5.90 20.44 -3.49
N GLU A 114 4.99 20.88 -2.61
CA GLU A 114 4.67 20.17 -1.37
C GLU A 114 4.04 18.79 -1.64
N GLU A 115 3.08 18.72 -2.57
CA GLU A 115 2.46 17.47 -3.04
C GLU A 115 3.51 16.53 -3.65
N MET A 116 4.38 17.05 -4.53
CA MET A 116 5.45 16.27 -5.16
C MET A 116 6.44 15.72 -4.13
N GLY A 117 6.85 16.54 -3.16
CA GLY A 117 7.72 16.09 -2.07
C GLY A 117 7.08 15.01 -1.19
N TRP A 118 5.77 15.09 -0.96
CA TRP A 118 5.03 14.05 -0.25
C TRP A 118 4.96 12.74 -1.04
N LEU A 119 4.69 12.81 -2.34
CA LEU A 119 4.65 11.63 -3.23
C LEU A 119 6.00 10.94 -3.35
N ILE A 120 7.11 11.69 -3.45
CA ILE A 120 8.46 11.12 -3.50
C ILE A 120 8.74 10.28 -2.23
N ARG A 121 8.39 10.80 -1.05
CA ARG A 121 8.57 10.06 0.21
C ARG A 121 7.72 8.80 0.25
N ARG A 122 6.48 8.84 -0.28
CA ARG A 122 5.57 7.69 -0.32
C ARG A 122 6.03 6.63 -1.33
N SER A 123 6.47 7.05 -2.51
CA SER A 123 7.07 6.18 -3.54
C SER A 123 8.28 5.43 -2.96
N TYR A 124 9.19 6.15 -2.31
CA TYR A 124 10.35 5.54 -1.66
C TYR A 124 9.96 4.54 -0.56
N ALA A 125 8.98 4.89 0.30
CA ALA A 125 8.51 4.00 1.36
C ALA A 125 7.86 2.72 0.78
N ALA A 126 7.06 2.84 -0.28
CA ALA A 126 6.47 1.70 -0.96
C ALA A 126 7.55 0.77 -1.55
N SER A 127 8.58 1.35 -2.19
CA SER A 127 9.74 0.62 -2.71
C SER A 127 10.48 -0.18 -1.62
N LEU A 128 10.73 0.44 -0.46
CA LEU A 128 11.34 -0.24 0.69
C LEU A 128 10.49 -1.41 1.20
N HIS A 129 9.17 -1.19 1.33
CA HIS A 129 8.27 -2.26 1.76
C HIS A 129 8.23 -3.41 0.74
N ALA A 130 8.19 -3.12 -0.55
CA ALA A 130 8.28 -4.14 -1.60
C ALA A 130 9.58 -4.95 -1.48
N ALA A 131 10.73 -4.29 -1.28
CA ALA A 131 12.02 -4.97 -1.10
C ALA A 131 12.05 -5.86 0.15
N ASP A 132 11.45 -5.41 1.26
CA ASP A 132 11.32 -6.20 2.48
C ASP A 132 10.48 -7.46 2.27
N LYS A 133 9.32 -7.34 1.59
CA LYS A 133 8.47 -8.49 1.24
C LYS A 133 9.19 -9.44 0.29
N GLU A 134 9.93 -8.94 -0.69
CA GLU A 134 10.73 -9.76 -1.59
C GLU A 134 11.80 -10.57 -0.83
N ARG A 135 12.47 -9.96 0.15
CA ARG A 135 13.45 -10.65 1.00
C ARG A 135 12.81 -11.79 1.79
N ILE A 136 11.60 -11.61 2.30
CA ILE A 136 10.85 -12.67 3.01
C ILE A 136 10.47 -13.80 2.05
N VAL A 137 9.91 -13.47 0.89
CA VAL A 137 9.54 -14.45 -0.16
C VAL A 137 10.75 -15.30 -0.57
N LYS A 138 11.92 -14.68 -0.77
CA LYS A 138 13.17 -15.38 -1.09
C LYS A 138 13.61 -16.35 0.01
N LYS A 139 13.33 -16.05 1.29
CA LYS A 139 13.61 -16.97 2.40
C LYS A 139 12.63 -18.14 2.41
N LEU A 140 11.34 -17.89 2.20
CA LEU A 140 10.29 -18.92 2.20
C LEU A 140 10.51 -19.97 1.10
N ARG A 141 11.01 -19.57 -0.07
CA ARG A 141 11.33 -20.48 -1.19
C ARG A 141 12.50 -21.43 -0.96
N LYS A 142 13.31 -21.19 0.09
CA LYS A 142 14.46 -22.02 0.43
C LYS A 142 14.13 -23.16 1.40
N PHE A 143 12.90 -23.17 1.93
CA PHE A 143 12.36 -24.25 2.75
C PHE A 143 11.61 -25.27 1.88
#